data_AF-A0A9P5G2I5-F1
#
_entry.id   AF-A0A9P5G2I5-F1
#
_cell.length_a   1.000
_cell.length_b   1.000
_cell.length_c   1.000
_cell.angle_alpha   90.00
_cell.angle_beta   90.00
_cell.angle_gamma   90.00
#
_symmetry.space_group_name_H-M   'P 1'
#
loop_
_entity.id
_entity.type
_entity.pdbx_description
1 polymer ?
#
loop_
_entity_poly.entity_id
_entity_poly.type
_entity_poly.pdbx_seq_one_letter_code
_entity_poly.pdbx_strand_id
1 'polypeptide(L)'
;MHSYAFYNGYLWSTLEDLHIVEGSLKKLQDGKTKDTSSATVEELNELHKFLREELAAQSTTTPFPTNLTLFNYFEYSMFPTLVYQIDYPRTESINWSYVGEKVAAVFGVFFLMIVLAEKYLYPIAIEALKLRPLPFREKALEYPLILLNLTLPFTLMYILVFYIIWDAILNAIAELTRFSDREFYGPWWNSITWDQFARDWNVPVHRFLLRHVYHSSISTFNVSKKAATLITFLLSSCIHELVMYVIFERLRGYLLFLQMCQLPLVALSRSRFMRNKAVLGNVIFWFGILTGPSLMCSMYLVF
;
A
#
# COMPACT_ATOMS: atom_id res chain seq x y z
N MET A 1 -14.10 -0.23 -7.75
CA MET A 1 -12.72 -0.76 -7.65
C MET A 1 -11.87 -0.06 -8.71
N HIS A 2 -10.74 0.55 -8.40
CA HIS A 2 -9.97 1.36 -9.38
C HIS A 2 -8.78 0.59 -10.00
N SER A 3 -8.96 -0.67 -10.39
CA SER A 3 -8.03 -1.26 -11.36
C SER A 3 -8.25 -0.58 -12.71
N TYR A 4 -7.20 -0.46 -13.53
CA TYR A 4 -7.32 0.19 -14.85
C TYR A 4 -8.53 -0.32 -15.64
N ALA A 5 -8.71 -1.65 -15.70
CA ALA A 5 -9.82 -2.27 -16.39
C ALA A 5 -11.18 -2.00 -15.71
N PHE A 6 -11.28 -2.15 -14.39
CA PHE A 6 -12.56 -1.95 -13.71
C PHE A 6 -12.99 -0.49 -13.76
N TYR A 7 -12.08 0.45 -13.51
CA TYR A 7 -12.42 1.87 -13.47
C TYR A 7 -12.82 2.37 -14.85
N ASN A 8 -12.07 2.02 -15.89
CA ASN A 8 -12.46 2.34 -17.25
C ASN A 8 -13.76 1.63 -17.66
N GLY A 9 -14.01 0.40 -17.17
CA GLY A 9 -15.29 -0.29 -17.35
C GLY A 9 -16.46 0.39 -16.66
N TYR A 10 -16.25 0.93 -15.46
CA TYR A 10 -17.23 1.75 -14.75
C TYR A 10 -17.59 3.01 -15.55
N LEU A 11 -16.57 3.76 -16.01
CA LEU A 11 -16.78 4.93 -16.85
C LEU A 11 -17.46 4.61 -18.18
N TRP A 12 -17.18 3.43 -18.73
CA TRP A 12 -17.87 2.94 -19.92
C TRP A 12 -19.36 2.71 -19.67
N SER A 13 -19.72 2.08 -18.54
CA SER A 13 -21.11 1.91 -18.13
C SER A 13 -21.80 3.26 -17.95
N THR A 14 -21.16 4.21 -17.27
CA THR A 14 -21.69 5.57 -17.09
C THR A 14 -21.90 6.28 -18.43
N LEU A 15 -20.99 6.11 -19.39
CA LEU A 15 -21.11 6.66 -20.74
C LEU A 15 -22.26 6.02 -21.53
N GLU A 16 -22.44 4.70 -21.40
CA GLU A 16 -23.53 3.97 -22.04
C GLU A 16 -24.89 4.43 -21.47
N ASP A 17 -24.99 4.54 -20.14
CA ASP A 17 -26.17 5.06 -19.46
C ASP A 17 -26.49 6.50 -19.91
N LEU A 18 -25.47 7.34 -20.07
CA LEU A 18 -25.63 8.71 -20.57
C LEU A 18 -26.21 8.71 -22.00
N HIS A 19 -25.69 7.87 -22.90
CA HIS A 19 -26.21 7.76 -24.27
C HIS A 19 -27.66 7.24 -24.30
N ILE A 20 -28.03 6.30 -23.42
CA ILE A 20 -29.40 5.80 -23.30
C ILE A 20 -30.34 6.91 -22.85
N VAL A 21 -29.95 7.70 -21.85
CA VAL A 21 -30.73 8.85 -21.34
C VAL A 21 -30.86 9.91 -22.43
N GLU A 22 -29.79 10.26 -23.14
CA GLU A 22 -29.83 11.22 -24.25
C GLU A 22 -30.74 10.75 -25.39
N GLY A 23 -30.69 9.46 -25.74
CA GLY A 23 -31.57 8.88 -26.75
C GLY A 23 -33.04 8.90 -26.32
N SER A 24 -33.31 8.71 -25.02
CA SER A 24 -34.67 8.76 -24.45
C SER A 24 -35.21 10.19 -24.42
N LEU A 25 -34.38 11.16 -24.03
CA LEU A 25 -34.72 12.59 -24.06
C LEU A 25 -35.01 13.08 -25.49
N LYS A 26 -34.21 12.66 -26.48
CA LYS A 26 -34.47 12.97 -27.90
C LYS A 26 -35.80 12.41 -28.38
N LYS A 27 -36.13 11.15 -28.05
CA LYS A 27 -37.43 10.54 -28.42
C LYS A 27 -38.63 11.29 -27.82
N LEU A 28 -38.48 11.81 -26.60
CA LEU A 28 -39.49 12.62 -25.92
C LEU A 28 -39.63 13.99 -26.58
N GLN A 29 -38.53 14.65 -26.94
CA GLN A 29 -38.54 15.92 -27.68
C GLN A 29 -39.15 15.79 -29.08
N ASP A 30 -38.92 14.66 -29.75
CA ASP A 30 -39.47 14.36 -31.08
C ASP A 30 -40.98 13.97 -31.05
N GLY A 31 -41.63 14.00 -29.88
CA GLY A 31 -43.07 13.76 -29.74
C GLY A 31 -43.50 12.31 -29.99
N LYS A 32 -42.57 11.34 -29.98
CA LYS A 32 -42.86 9.91 -30.23
C LYS A 32 -43.48 9.18 -29.04
N THR A 33 -43.50 9.79 -27.87
CA THR A 33 -44.06 9.23 -26.62
C THR A 33 -45.12 10.18 -26.08
N LYS A 34 -46.40 9.88 -26.33
CA LYS A 34 -47.55 10.75 -25.96
C LYS A 34 -48.02 10.62 -24.49
N ASP A 35 -47.50 9.66 -23.73
CA ASP A 35 -47.98 9.34 -22.37
C ASP A 35 -46.87 9.40 -21.29
N THR A 36 -45.86 10.26 -21.44
CA THR A 36 -44.80 10.38 -20.43
C THR A 36 -45.13 11.47 -19.42
N SER A 37 -45.23 11.08 -18.14
CA SER A 37 -45.45 11.98 -17.00
C SER A 37 -44.34 13.05 -16.92
N SER A 38 -44.71 14.30 -16.60
CA SER A 38 -43.74 15.40 -16.42
C SER A 38 -42.66 15.07 -15.38
N ALA A 39 -43.01 14.29 -14.36
CA ALA A 39 -42.07 13.82 -13.34
C ALA A 39 -40.97 12.93 -13.91
N THR A 40 -41.28 12.05 -14.88
CA THR A 40 -40.29 11.17 -15.51
C THR A 40 -39.31 11.95 -16.38
N VAL A 41 -39.76 13.03 -17.00
CA VAL A 41 -38.89 13.93 -17.79
C VAL A 41 -37.92 14.68 -16.87
N GLU A 42 -38.38 15.12 -15.70
CA GLU A 42 -37.54 15.79 -14.71
C GLU A 42 -36.48 14.85 -14.12
N GLU A 43 -36.86 13.62 -13.76
CA GLU A 43 -35.92 12.58 -13.30
C GLU A 43 -34.85 12.25 -14.35
N LEU A 44 -35.23 12.15 -15.64
CA LEU A 44 -34.27 11.90 -16.72
C LEU A 44 -33.29 13.06 -16.93
N ASN A 45 -33.74 14.31 -16.76
CA ASN A 45 -32.86 15.48 -16.86
C ASN A 45 -31.88 15.56 -15.68
N GLU A 46 -32.34 15.26 -14.46
CA GLU A 46 -31.45 15.19 -13.29
C GLU A 46 -30.41 14.06 -13.44
N LEU A 47 -30.83 12.88 -13.93
CA LEU A 47 -29.91 11.78 -14.21
C LEU A 47 -28.92 12.13 -15.33
N HIS A 48 -29.36 12.78 -16.41
CA HIS A 48 -28.48 13.26 -17.49
C HIS A 48 -27.41 14.20 -16.96
N LYS A 49 -27.82 15.17 -16.13
CA LYS A 49 -26.93 16.13 -15.49
C LYS A 49 -25.92 15.42 -14.58
N PHE A 50 -26.39 14.51 -13.72
CA PHE A 50 -25.54 13.75 -12.82
C PHE A 50 -24.48 12.93 -13.57
N LEU A 51 -24.87 12.15 -14.58
CA LEU A 51 -23.94 11.30 -15.35
C LEU A 51 -22.91 12.14 -16.11
N ARG A 52 -23.32 13.29 -16.65
CA ARG A 52 -22.43 14.20 -17.36
C ARG A 52 -21.44 14.88 -16.41
N GLU A 53 -21.91 15.33 -15.24
CA GLU A 53 -21.05 15.89 -14.20
C GLU A 53 -20.08 14.85 -13.65
N GLU A 54 -20.53 13.61 -13.46
CA GLU A 54 -19.69 12.51 -13.00
C GLU A 54 -18.53 12.21 -13.96
N LEU A 55 -18.81 12.11 -15.27
CA LEU A 55 -17.79 11.91 -16.30
C LEU A 55 -16.84 13.11 -16.42
N ALA A 56 -17.37 14.33 -16.38
CA ALA A 56 -16.59 15.56 -16.44
C ALA A 56 -15.69 15.75 -15.20
N ALA A 57 -16.10 15.25 -14.04
CA ALA A 57 -15.31 15.31 -12.82
C ALA A 57 -14.07 14.40 -12.83
N GLN A 58 -14.01 13.39 -13.69
CA GLN A 58 -12.89 12.43 -13.69
C GLN A 58 -11.65 12.91 -14.42
N SER A 59 -11.80 13.78 -15.42
CA SER A 59 -10.67 14.34 -16.15
C SER A 59 -10.97 15.75 -16.64
N THR A 60 -9.99 16.60 -16.45
CA THR A 60 -9.98 17.98 -16.96
C THR A 60 -9.25 18.10 -18.29
N THR A 61 -8.33 17.17 -18.59
CA THR A 61 -7.45 17.25 -19.75
C THR A 61 -7.80 16.27 -20.88
N THR A 62 -8.27 15.07 -20.54
CA THR A 62 -8.56 14.00 -21.49
C THR A 62 -9.95 13.39 -21.21
N PRO A 63 -11.00 13.86 -21.92
CA PRO A 63 -12.34 13.37 -21.67
C PRO A 63 -12.44 11.88 -22.01
N PHE A 64 -13.04 11.10 -21.12
CA PHE A 64 -13.39 9.70 -21.41
C PHE A 64 -14.32 9.65 -22.64
N PRO A 65 -14.15 8.72 -23.60
CA PRO A 65 -13.27 7.54 -23.59
C PRO A 65 -11.91 7.73 -24.30
N THR A 66 -11.51 8.97 -24.64
CA THR A 66 -10.28 9.21 -25.43
C THR A 66 -8.99 8.80 -24.72
N ASN A 67 -9.05 8.64 -23.40
CA ASN A 67 -7.95 8.16 -22.57
C ASN A 67 -7.62 6.66 -22.80
N LEU A 68 -8.52 5.86 -23.38
CA LEU A 68 -8.37 4.42 -23.56
C LEU A 68 -7.36 4.09 -24.67
N THR A 69 -6.09 4.26 -24.37
CA THR A 69 -4.98 3.94 -25.27
C THR A 69 -4.01 2.98 -24.59
N LEU A 70 -3.29 2.18 -25.38
CA LEU A 70 -2.20 1.34 -24.85
C LEU A 70 -1.11 2.19 -24.19
N PHE A 71 -0.91 3.41 -24.69
CA PHE A 71 0.03 4.37 -24.11
C PHE A 71 -0.39 4.80 -22.70
N ASN A 72 -1.67 5.10 -22.47
CA ASN A 72 -2.18 5.47 -21.15
C ASN A 72 -2.02 4.32 -20.13
N TYR A 73 -2.28 3.08 -20.53
CA TYR A 73 -2.01 1.92 -19.68
C TYR A 73 -0.52 1.77 -19.35
N PHE A 74 0.35 1.86 -20.36
CA PHE A 74 1.79 1.78 -20.17
C PHE A 74 2.29 2.89 -19.24
N GLU A 75 1.83 4.12 -19.47
CA GLU A 75 2.17 5.28 -18.64
C GLU A 75 1.75 5.06 -17.18
N TYR A 76 0.51 4.64 -16.92
CA TYR A 76 0.05 4.30 -15.57
C TYR A 76 0.94 3.23 -14.92
N SER A 77 1.30 2.17 -15.65
CA SER A 77 2.12 1.08 -15.12
C SER A 77 3.54 1.50 -14.72
N MET A 78 4.03 2.62 -15.25
CA MET A 78 5.33 3.18 -14.91
C MET A 78 5.28 4.10 -13.69
N PHE A 79 4.11 4.58 -13.27
CA PHE A 79 4.01 5.44 -12.09
C PHE A 79 4.19 4.67 -10.79
N PRO A 80 4.80 5.31 -9.77
CA PRO A 80 4.94 4.74 -8.44
C PRO A 80 3.62 4.81 -7.64
N THR A 81 2.49 4.45 -8.25
CA THR A 81 1.16 4.42 -7.61
C THR A 81 0.41 3.15 -7.98
N LEU A 82 -0.45 2.71 -7.08
CA LEU A 82 -1.26 1.49 -7.23
C LEU A 82 -2.74 1.79 -7.47
N VAL A 83 -3.12 3.06 -7.55
CA VAL A 83 -4.50 3.49 -7.76
C VAL A 83 -4.58 4.27 -9.06
N TYR A 84 -5.30 3.73 -10.05
CA TYR A 84 -5.49 4.36 -11.34
C TYR A 84 -6.39 5.61 -11.24
N GLN A 85 -5.96 6.69 -11.91
CA GLN A 85 -6.69 7.93 -12.14
C GLN A 85 -6.46 8.36 -13.59
N ILE A 86 -7.41 9.07 -14.21
CA ILE A 86 -7.25 9.53 -15.59
C ILE A 86 -6.16 10.60 -15.67
N ASP A 87 -6.27 11.61 -14.80
CA ASP A 87 -5.32 12.70 -14.71
C ASP A 87 -4.48 12.55 -13.44
N TYR A 88 -3.16 12.59 -13.58
CA TYR A 88 -2.22 12.67 -12.47
C TYR A 88 -1.51 14.03 -12.45
N PRO A 89 -1.21 14.59 -11.28
CA PRO A 89 -0.45 15.83 -11.20
C PRO A 89 0.96 15.61 -11.75
N ARG A 90 1.40 16.48 -12.68
CA ARG A 90 2.70 16.38 -13.36
C ARG A 90 3.63 17.54 -13.06
N THR A 91 4.92 17.26 -13.07
CA THR A 91 5.97 18.30 -13.10
C THR A 91 6.19 18.78 -14.54
N GLU A 92 6.55 20.06 -14.70
CA GLU A 92 6.78 20.67 -16.03
C GLU A 92 8.01 20.09 -16.73
N SER A 93 9.07 19.83 -15.97
CA SER A 93 10.35 19.32 -16.46
C SER A 93 10.95 18.28 -15.51
N ILE A 94 11.95 17.54 -16.02
CA ILE A 94 12.70 16.55 -15.26
C ILE A 94 13.96 17.22 -14.69
N ASN A 95 14.11 17.20 -13.38
CA ASN A 95 15.33 17.64 -12.71
C ASN A 95 16.39 16.53 -12.70
N TRP A 96 17.25 16.52 -13.72
CA TRP A 96 18.31 15.52 -13.86
C TRP A 96 19.34 15.53 -12.72
N SER A 97 19.55 16.67 -12.05
CA SER A 97 20.42 16.73 -10.87
C SER A 97 19.83 15.93 -9.71
N TYR A 98 18.51 16.05 -9.50
CA TYR A 98 17.80 15.30 -8.48
C TYR A 98 17.78 13.80 -8.80
N VAL A 99 17.55 13.42 -10.07
CA VAL A 99 17.67 12.01 -10.50
C VAL A 99 19.08 11.48 -10.23
N GLY A 100 20.12 12.23 -10.60
CA GLY A 100 21.51 11.85 -10.37
C GLY A 100 21.83 11.64 -8.88
N GLU A 101 21.36 12.54 -8.02
CA GLU A 101 21.48 12.42 -6.56
C GLU A 101 20.80 11.13 -6.05
N LYS A 102 19.54 10.89 -6.44
CA LYS A 102 18.81 9.68 -6.01
C LYS A 102 19.46 8.40 -6.52
N VAL A 103 19.92 8.37 -7.77
CA VAL A 103 20.64 7.21 -8.34
C VAL A 103 21.95 6.97 -7.59
N ALA A 104 22.73 8.01 -7.31
CA ALA A 104 23.94 7.88 -6.49
C ALA A 104 23.63 7.38 -5.07
N ALA A 105 22.55 7.87 -4.46
CA ALA A 105 22.07 7.39 -3.16
C ALA A 105 21.68 5.91 -3.20
N VAL A 106 21.02 5.43 -4.26
CA VAL A 106 20.70 4.00 -4.46
C VAL A 106 21.98 3.17 -4.43
N PHE A 107 22.97 3.50 -5.26
CA PHE A 107 24.22 2.72 -5.31
C PHE A 107 25.02 2.81 -4.01
N GLY A 108 25.11 4.00 -3.40
CA GLY A 108 25.82 4.21 -2.14
C GLY A 108 25.19 3.45 -0.97
N VAL A 109 23.86 3.48 -0.86
CA VAL A 109 23.13 2.76 0.20
C VAL A 109 23.17 1.25 -0.05
N PHE A 110 23.06 0.78 -1.29
CA PHE A 110 23.25 -0.64 -1.60
C PHE A 110 24.64 -1.14 -1.18
N PHE A 111 25.69 -0.38 -1.49
CA PHE A 111 27.05 -0.73 -1.06
C PHE A 111 27.15 -0.79 0.47
N LEU A 112 26.61 0.20 1.18
CA LEU A 112 26.56 0.21 2.64
C LEU A 112 25.79 -1.01 3.20
N MET A 113 24.67 -1.38 2.58
CA MET A 113 23.90 -2.56 2.96
C MET A 113 24.71 -3.85 2.77
N ILE A 114 25.47 -3.99 1.68
CA ILE A 114 26.34 -5.16 1.46
C ILE A 114 27.39 -5.26 2.57
N VAL A 115 28.08 -4.15 2.88
CA VAL A 115 29.07 -4.11 3.97
C VAL A 115 28.43 -4.46 5.31
N LEU A 116 27.24 -3.91 5.60
CA LEU A 116 26.52 -4.18 6.84
C LEU A 116 26.12 -5.66 6.94
N ALA A 117 25.64 -6.23 5.84
CA ALA A 117 25.27 -7.63 5.75
C ALA A 117 26.49 -8.55 5.98
N GLU A 118 27.60 -8.28 5.30
CA GLU A 118 28.81 -9.11 5.38
C GLU A 118 29.48 -9.02 6.75
N LYS A 119 29.61 -7.82 7.33
CA LYS A 119 30.36 -7.60 8.57
C LYS A 119 29.56 -7.91 9.83
N TYR A 120 28.25 -7.65 9.82
CA TYR A 120 27.44 -7.73 11.05
C TYR A 120 26.36 -8.81 10.99
N LEU A 121 25.65 -8.98 9.86
CA LEU A 121 24.57 -9.99 9.80
C LEU A 121 25.09 -11.41 9.55
N TYR A 122 26.02 -11.57 8.61
CA TYR A 122 26.49 -12.89 8.20
C TYR A 122 27.12 -13.70 9.34
N PRO A 123 28.02 -13.15 10.18
CA PRO A 123 28.62 -13.92 11.29
C PRO A 123 27.56 -14.42 12.27
N ILE A 124 26.60 -13.56 12.63
CA ILE A 124 25.53 -13.90 13.58
C ILE A 124 24.54 -14.90 12.96
N ALA A 125 24.27 -14.80 11.66
CA ALA A 125 23.45 -15.79 10.95
C ALA A 125 24.09 -17.19 10.95
N ILE A 126 25.42 -17.27 10.82
CA ILE A 126 26.15 -18.54 10.92
C ILE A 126 26.05 -19.12 12.34
N GLU A 127 26.16 -18.29 13.38
CA GLU A 127 25.92 -18.72 14.77
C GLU A 127 24.50 -19.24 14.97
N ALA A 128 23.50 -18.53 14.43
CA ALA A 128 22.10 -18.96 14.46
C ALA A 128 21.88 -20.32 13.76
N LEU A 129 22.54 -20.55 12.62
CA LEU A 129 22.46 -21.82 11.89
C LEU A 129 23.09 -22.99 12.65
N LYS A 130 24.14 -22.75 13.45
CA LYS A 130 24.74 -23.78 14.32
C LYS A 130 23.80 -24.25 15.42
N LEU A 131 22.83 -23.43 15.82
CA LEU A 131 21.80 -23.84 16.78
C LEU A 131 20.76 -24.78 16.19
N ARG A 132 20.58 -24.80 14.87
CA ARG A 132 19.53 -25.58 14.19
C ARG A 132 19.51 -27.08 14.53
N PRO A 133 20.64 -27.82 14.60
CA PRO A 133 20.63 -29.24 14.96
C PRO A 133 20.41 -29.51 16.46
N LEU A 134 20.53 -28.51 17.34
CA LEU A 134 20.47 -28.71 18.79
C LEU A 134 19.06 -29.03 19.29
N PRO A 135 18.92 -29.69 20.46
CA PRO A 135 17.62 -29.85 21.11
C PRO A 135 17.03 -28.51 21.54
N PHE A 136 15.70 -28.44 21.61
CA PHE A 136 14.97 -27.18 21.88
C PHE A 136 15.40 -26.46 23.15
N ARG A 137 15.75 -27.20 24.21
CA ARG A 137 16.15 -26.61 25.51
C ARG A 137 17.46 -25.83 25.40
N GLU A 138 18.44 -26.33 24.66
CA GLU A 138 19.71 -25.65 24.44
C GLU A 138 19.54 -24.45 23.51
N LYS A 139 18.75 -24.60 22.45
CA LYS A 139 18.34 -23.49 21.58
C LYS A 139 17.73 -22.34 22.38
N ALA A 140 16.80 -22.64 23.29
CA ALA A 140 16.09 -21.62 24.06
C ALA A 140 17.00 -20.82 25.02
N LEU A 141 18.14 -21.39 25.44
CA LEU A 141 19.10 -20.71 26.31
C LEU A 141 20.00 -19.75 25.55
N GLU A 142 20.46 -20.13 24.35
CA GLU A 142 21.39 -19.31 23.55
C GLU A 142 20.68 -18.33 22.61
N TYR A 143 19.46 -18.63 22.21
CA TYR A 143 18.67 -17.83 21.27
C TYR A 143 18.46 -16.36 21.68
N PRO A 144 18.16 -16.01 22.96
CA PRO A 144 17.96 -14.62 23.35
C PRO A 144 19.18 -13.72 23.11
N LEU A 145 20.39 -14.27 23.28
CA LEU A 145 21.63 -13.51 23.04
C LEU A 145 21.84 -13.25 21.54
N ILE A 146 21.59 -14.27 20.70
CA ILE A 146 21.64 -14.12 19.25
C ILE A 146 20.61 -13.09 18.78
N LEU A 147 19.39 -13.15 19.31
CA LEU A 147 18.33 -12.18 18.99
C LEU A 147 18.75 -10.75 19.33
N LEU A 148 19.35 -10.55 20.50
CA LEU A 148 19.85 -9.23 20.92
C LEU A 148 20.96 -8.73 19.99
N ASN A 149 21.91 -9.60 19.63
CA ASN A 149 23.00 -9.26 18.71
C ASN A 149 22.48 -8.94 17.29
N LEU A 150 21.42 -9.63 16.83
CA LEU A 150 20.78 -9.36 15.54
C LEU A 150 19.96 -8.07 15.51
N THR A 151 19.45 -7.63 16.67
CA THR A 151 18.48 -6.52 16.78
C THR A 151 18.99 -5.24 16.12
N LEU A 152 20.21 -4.81 16.45
CA LEU A 152 20.77 -3.57 15.93
C LEU A 152 21.11 -3.64 14.43
N PRO A 153 21.87 -4.65 13.94
CA PRO A 153 22.15 -4.79 12.50
C PRO A 153 20.88 -4.89 11.65
N PHE A 154 19.86 -5.63 12.10
CA PHE A 154 18.59 -5.72 11.37
C PHE A 154 17.83 -4.40 11.35
N THR A 155 17.81 -3.67 12.45
CA THR A 155 17.14 -2.36 12.50
C THR A 155 17.80 -1.37 11.53
N LEU A 156 19.13 -1.36 11.48
CA LEU A 156 19.87 -0.54 10.51
C LEU A 156 19.56 -0.96 9.07
N MET A 157 19.59 -2.27 8.78
CA MET A 157 19.22 -2.78 7.47
C MET A 157 17.78 -2.38 7.09
N TYR A 158 16.84 -2.49 8.03
CA TYR A 158 15.45 -2.12 7.82
C TYR A 158 15.27 -0.64 7.47
N ILE A 159 15.99 0.26 8.15
CA ILE A 159 15.97 1.70 7.85
C ILE A 159 16.60 2.00 6.47
N LEU A 160 17.70 1.32 6.12
CA LEU A 160 18.34 1.49 4.81
C LEU A 160 17.46 0.98 3.67
N VAL A 161 16.79 -0.17 3.86
CA VAL A 161 15.80 -0.71 2.91
C VAL A 161 14.62 0.24 2.75
N PHE A 162 14.12 0.82 3.84
CA PHE A 162 13.05 1.82 3.76
C PHE A 162 13.49 3.04 2.92
N TYR A 163 14.66 3.60 3.24
CA TYR A 163 15.19 4.77 2.56
C TYR A 163 15.40 4.50 1.06
N ILE A 164 16.03 3.37 0.72
CA ILE A 164 16.36 3.08 -0.68
C ILE A 164 15.11 2.88 -1.53
N ILE A 165 14.08 2.21 -1.02
CA ILE A 165 12.88 1.96 -1.81
C ILE A 165 12.03 3.24 -1.90
N TRP A 166 11.69 3.86 -0.77
CA TRP A 166 10.71 4.95 -0.76
C TRP A 166 11.30 6.34 -1.00
N ASP A 167 12.47 6.66 -0.44
CA ASP A 167 13.08 7.98 -0.64
C ASP A 167 13.92 8.04 -1.92
N ALA A 168 14.61 6.96 -2.29
CA ALA A 168 15.49 6.96 -3.45
C ALA A 168 14.82 6.44 -4.73
N ILE A 169 14.43 5.17 -4.77
CA ILE A 169 13.91 4.52 -5.99
C ILE A 169 12.58 5.14 -6.44
N LEU A 170 11.58 5.22 -5.56
CA LEU A 170 10.27 5.75 -5.97
C LEU A 170 10.34 7.23 -6.37
N ASN A 171 11.13 8.06 -5.69
CA ASN A 171 11.32 9.45 -6.10
C ASN A 171 12.10 9.58 -7.42
N ALA A 172 13.08 8.72 -7.68
CA ALA A 172 13.78 8.70 -8.97
C ALA A 172 12.81 8.32 -10.10
N ILE A 173 11.99 7.29 -9.90
CA ILE A 173 10.95 6.89 -10.87
C ILE A 173 9.92 8.02 -11.03
N ALA A 174 9.49 8.65 -9.93
CA ALA A 174 8.54 9.76 -9.98
C ALA A 174 9.07 10.94 -10.79
N GLU A 175 10.33 11.32 -10.59
CA GLU A 175 10.97 12.40 -11.35
C GLU A 175 11.10 12.04 -12.84
N LEU A 176 11.57 10.82 -13.16
CA LEU A 176 11.70 10.34 -14.54
C LEU A 176 10.37 10.28 -15.29
N THR A 177 9.28 9.96 -14.57
CA THR A 177 7.92 9.88 -15.12
C THR A 177 7.14 11.19 -15.00
N ARG A 178 7.78 12.26 -14.49
CA ARG A 178 7.18 13.57 -14.18
C ARG A 178 5.97 13.48 -13.24
N PHE A 179 5.92 12.46 -12.40
CA PHE A 179 4.88 12.27 -11.40
C PHE A 179 5.13 13.20 -10.20
N SER A 180 4.15 14.06 -9.90
CA SER A 180 4.28 15.08 -8.85
C SER A 180 3.76 14.63 -7.49
N ASP A 181 2.88 13.62 -7.40
CA ASP A 181 2.35 13.13 -6.12
C ASP A 181 3.37 12.21 -5.42
N ARG A 182 4.36 12.81 -4.75
CA ARG A 182 5.49 12.09 -4.14
C ARG A 182 5.24 11.67 -2.69
N GLU A 183 3.97 11.58 -2.27
CA GLU A 183 3.61 11.14 -0.92
C GLU A 183 3.70 9.59 -0.80
N PHE A 184 4.92 9.06 -0.84
CA PHE A 184 5.15 7.60 -0.72
C PHE A 184 5.13 7.09 0.72
N TYR A 185 5.44 7.96 1.68
CA TYR A 185 5.46 7.68 3.10
C TYR A 185 5.16 8.94 3.92
N GLY A 186 4.59 8.76 5.10
CA GLY A 186 4.41 9.78 6.13
C GLY A 186 5.46 9.68 7.24
N PRO A 187 5.34 10.49 8.30
CA PRO A 187 6.28 10.51 9.44
C PRO A 187 6.07 9.30 10.38
N TRP A 188 6.20 8.09 9.84
CA TRP A 188 5.92 6.83 10.54
C TRP A 188 6.82 6.60 11.76
N TRP A 189 8.01 7.21 11.83
CA TRP A 189 8.91 7.14 12.99
C TRP A 189 8.32 7.79 14.25
N ASN A 190 7.37 8.72 14.07
CA ASN A 190 6.61 9.35 15.15
C ASN A 190 5.31 8.62 15.48
N SER A 191 5.11 7.40 14.95
CA SER A 191 3.90 6.63 15.20
C SER A 191 3.77 6.28 16.67
N ILE A 192 2.58 6.51 17.23
CA ILE A 192 2.23 6.14 18.61
C ILE A 192 1.47 4.81 18.62
N THR A 193 0.78 4.49 17.52
CA THR A 193 -0.01 3.27 17.37
C THR A 193 0.36 2.52 16.09
N TRP A 194 0.18 1.20 16.10
CA TRP A 194 0.45 0.35 14.94
C TRP A 194 -0.46 0.65 13.74
N ASP A 195 -1.67 1.17 13.98
CA ASP A 195 -2.55 1.57 12.89
C ASP A 195 -2.08 2.87 12.22
N GLN A 196 -1.41 3.76 12.94
CA GLN A 196 -0.77 4.93 12.35
C GLN A 196 0.42 4.51 11.48
N PHE A 197 1.28 3.64 12.02
CA PHE A 197 2.40 3.09 11.28
C PHE A 197 1.96 2.40 9.96
N ALA A 198 0.90 1.59 10.00
CA ALA A 198 0.40 0.91 8.81
C ALA A 198 -0.14 1.85 7.72
N ARG A 199 -0.49 3.10 8.06
CA ARG A 199 -0.87 4.14 7.08
C ARG A 199 0.35 4.87 6.54
N ASP A 200 1.27 5.22 7.43
CA ASP A 200 2.35 6.17 7.13
C ASP A 200 3.59 5.46 6.52
N TRP A 201 3.79 4.16 6.74
CA TRP A 201 4.98 3.45 6.27
C TRP A 201 5.06 3.28 4.74
N ASN A 202 3.95 2.90 4.11
CA ASN A 202 3.86 2.65 2.67
C ASN A 202 2.50 3.13 2.19
N VAL A 203 2.44 4.43 1.90
CA VAL A 203 1.21 5.12 1.52
C VAL A 203 0.62 4.55 0.22
N PRO A 204 1.38 4.22 -0.84
CA PRO A 204 0.82 3.61 -2.05
C PRO A 204 0.07 2.31 -1.78
N VAL A 205 0.65 1.38 -1.01
CA VAL A 205 -0.01 0.12 -0.65
C VAL A 205 -1.16 0.36 0.31
N HIS A 206 -1.02 1.29 1.25
CA HIS A 206 -2.12 1.63 2.15
C HIS A 206 -3.34 2.17 1.38
N ARG A 207 -3.13 3.14 0.47
CA ARG A 207 -4.19 3.69 -0.40
C ARG A 207 -4.83 2.59 -1.25
N PHE A 208 -4.04 1.66 -1.79
CA PHE A 208 -4.54 0.51 -2.52
C PHE A 208 -5.44 -0.38 -1.66
N LEU A 209 -4.96 -0.82 -0.50
CA LEU A 209 -5.70 -1.70 0.43
C LEU A 209 -6.98 -1.01 0.94
N LEU A 210 -6.89 0.26 1.31
CA LEU A 210 -8.04 1.04 1.79
C LEU A 210 -9.14 1.11 0.72
N ARG A 211 -8.77 1.41 -0.53
CA ARG A 211 -9.75 1.61 -1.61
C ARG A 211 -10.29 0.32 -2.20
N HIS A 212 -9.42 -0.65 -2.46
CA HIS A 212 -9.77 -1.86 -3.19
C HIS A 212 -10.23 -3.00 -2.29
N VAL A 213 -9.73 -3.06 -1.05
CA VAL A 213 -10.02 -4.17 -0.15
C VAL A 213 -10.98 -3.70 0.92
N TYR A 214 -10.63 -2.67 1.69
CA TYR A 214 -11.43 -2.22 2.82
C TYR A 214 -12.79 -1.65 2.38
N HIS A 215 -12.80 -0.63 1.52
CA HIS A 215 -14.05 -0.03 1.04
C HIS A 215 -14.89 -1.02 0.23
N SER A 216 -14.27 -1.81 -0.66
CA SER A 216 -14.99 -2.83 -1.42
C SER A 216 -15.59 -3.91 -0.52
N SER A 217 -14.90 -4.27 0.57
CA SER A 217 -15.45 -5.23 1.53
C SER A 217 -16.73 -4.71 2.17
N ILE A 218 -16.73 -3.43 2.55
CA ILE A 218 -17.89 -2.79 3.16
C ILE A 218 -19.04 -2.63 2.15
N SER A 219 -18.77 -2.13 0.94
CA SER A 219 -19.82 -1.83 -0.04
C SER A 219 -20.41 -3.07 -0.70
N THR A 220 -19.57 -4.06 -1.02
CA THR A 220 -19.98 -5.24 -1.80
C THR A 220 -20.44 -6.38 -0.90
N PHE A 221 -19.75 -6.61 0.21
CA PHE A 221 -20.07 -7.72 1.14
C PHE A 221 -20.84 -7.26 2.38
N ASN A 222 -21.18 -5.97 2.51
CA ASN A 222 -21.92 -5.40 3.64
C ASN A 222 -21.32 -5.78 5.02
N VAL A 223 -20.00 -5.94 5.09
CA VAL A 223 -19.33 -6.34 6.34
C VAL A 223 -19.13 -5.14 7.26
N SER A 224 -19.12 -5.40 8.58
CA SER A 224 -18.83 -4.35 9.56
C SER A 224 -17.42 -3.77 9.39
N LYS A 225 -17.21 -2.52 9.85
CA LYS A 225 -15.89 -1.85 9.82
C LYS A 225 -14.78 -2.69 10.46
N LYS A 226 -15.08 -3.42 11.54
CA LYS A 226 -14.10 -4.30 12.22
C LYS A 226 -13.75 -5.51 11.36
N ALA A 227 -14.73 -6.13 10.73
CA ALA A 227 -14.53 -7.25 9.82
C ALA A 227 -13.75 -6.81 8.58
N ALA A 228 -14.06 -5.64 8.00
CA ALA A 228 -13.30 -5.08 6.88
C ALA A 228 -11.82 -4.84 7.23
N THR A 229 -11.52 -4.31 8.43
CA THR A 229 -10.14 -4.19 8.91
C THR A 229 -9.47 -5.55 9.03
N LEU A 230 -10.16 -6.55 9.60
CA LEU A 230 -9.61 -7.90 9.75
C LEU A 230 -9.30 -8.53 8.39
N ILE A 231 -10.22 -8.44 7.42
CA ILE A 231 -10.05 -8.96 6.06
C ILE A 231 -8.86 -8.27 5.38
N THR A 232 -8.74 -6.95 5.51
CA THR A 232 -7.66 -6.18 4.90
C THR A 232 -6.29 -6.57 5.46
N PHE A 233 -6.17 -6.68 6.79
CA PHE A 233 -4.94 -7.13 7.44
C PHE A 233 -4.62 -8.59 7.12
N LEU A 234 -5.63 -9.47 7.08
CA LEU A 234 -5.44 -10.87 6.73
C LEU A 234 -4.94 -11.04 5.29
N LEU A 235 -5.56 -10.37 4.32
CA LEU A 235 -5.10 -10.40 2.93
C LEU A 235 -3.68 -9.89 2.81
N SER A 236 -3.36 -8.75 3.44
CA SER A 236 -2.00 -8.23 3.49
C SER A 236 -1.03 -9.28 4.06
N SER A 237 -1.40 -9.91 5.18
CA SER A 237 -0.55 -10.90 5.85
C SER A 237 -0.31 -12.16 5.00
N CYS A 238 -1.32 -12.62 4.28
CA CYS A 238 -1.19 -13.74 3.34
C CYS A 238 -0.24 -13.41 2.18
N ILE A 239 -0.31 -12.19 1.63
CA ILE A 239 0.60 -11.76 0.56
C ILE A 239 2.05 -11.70 1.07
N HIS A 240 2.25 -11.18 2.28
CA HIS A 240 3.58 -11.15 2.89
C HIS A 240 4.15 -12.56 3.15
N GLU A 241 3.34 -13.49 3.66
CA GLU A 241 3.75 -14.89 3.83
C GLU A 241 4.01 -15.56 2.48
N LEU A 242 3.24 -15.24 1.43
CA LEU A 242 3.49 -15.72 0.07
C LEU A 242 4.86 -15.25 -0.45
N VAL A 243 5.22 -13.99 -0.21
CA VAL A 243 6.56 -13.47 -0.56
C VAL A 243 7.65 -14.23 0.21
N MET A 244 7.45 -14.47 1.51
CA MET A 244 8.39 -15.27 2.31
C MET A 244 8.49 -16.71 1.80
N TYR A 245 7.37 -17.32 1.40
CA TYR A 245 7.35 -18.66 0.81
C TYR A 245 8.13 -18.70 -0.51
N VAL A 246 8.00 -17.69 -1.37
CA VAL A 246 8.77 -17.63 -2.63
C VAL A 246 10.28 -17.46 -2.38
N ILE A 247 10.68 -16.72 -1.34
CA ILE A 247 12.11 -16.49 -1.02
C ILE A 247 12.75 -17.69 -0.33
N PHE A 248 12.05 -18.30 0.65
CA PHE A 248 12.59 -19.36 1.50
C PHE A 248 12.16 -20.77 1.08
N GLU A 249 11.26 -20.89 0.11
CA GLU A 249 10.65 -22.14 -0.37
C GLU A 249 10.01 -22.97 0.76
N ARG A 250 9.59 -22.31 1.84
CA ARG A 250 9.02 -22.95 3.03
C ARG A 250 7.92 -22.11 3.64
N LEU A 251 6.78 -22.74 3.90
CA LEU A 251 5.63 -22.13 4.56
C LEU A 251 5.75 -22.31 6.07
N ARG A 252 5.85 -21.21 6.83
CA ARG A 252 5.98 -21.26 8.30
C ARG A 252 4.87 -20.51 9.03
N GLY A 253 4.34 -19.45 8.44
CA GLY A 253 3.28 -18.63 9.02
C GLY A 253 3.73 -17.69 10.13
N TYR A 254 5.04 -17.51 10.37
CA TYR A 254 5.53 -16.61 11.43
C TYR A 254 5.22 -15.15 11.11
N LEU A 255 5.45 -14.73 9.86
CA LEU A 255 5.14 -13.35 9.44
C LEU A 255 3.63 -13.11 9.47
N LEU A 256 2.84 -14.07 8.97
CA LEU A 256 1.38 -14.01 9.05
C LEU A 256 0.91 -13.83 10.49
N PHE A 257 1.39 -14.67 11.41
CA PHE A 257 0.99 -14.61 12.81
C PHE A 257 1.37 -13.28 13.46
N LEU A 258 2.61 -12.82 13.28
CA LEU A 258 3.09 -11.56 13.86
C LEU A 258 2.35 -10.34 13.30
N GLN A 259 2.01 -10.31 12.00
CA GLN A 259 1.19 -9.25 11.42
C GLN A 259 -0.23 -9.27 11.97
N MET A 260 -0.85 -10.44 12.14
CA MET A 260 -2.18 -10.54 12.75
C MET A 260 -2.18 -10.09 14.22
N CYS A 261 -1.09 -10.32 14.95
CA CYS A 261 -0.90 -9.82 16.32
C CYS A 261 -0.83 -8.28 16.42
N GLN A 262 -0.61 -7.55 15.30
CA GLN A 262 -0.68 -6.09 15.30
C GLN A 262 -2.08 -5.58 15.65
N LEU A 263 -3.16 -6.30 15.29
CA LEU A 263 -4.53 -5.87 15.59
C LEU A 263 -4.84 -5.83 17.10
N PRO A 264 -4.52 -6.86 17.90
CA PRO A 264 -4.53 -6.77 19.35
C PRO A 264 -3.67 -5.63 19.91
N LEU A 265 -2.47 -5.40 19.35
CA LEU A 265 -1.60 -4.30 19.79
C LEU A 265 -2.23 -2.93 19.50
N VAL A 266 -2.93 -2.77 18.37
CA VAL A 266 -3.73 -1.57 18.09
C VAL A 266 -4.83 -1.41 19.15
N ALA A 267 -5.58 -2.47 19.48
CA ALA A 267 -6.61 -2.41 20.50
C ALA A 267 -6.05 -2.03 21.89
N LEU A 268 -4.88 -2.56 22.25
CA LEU A 268 -4.17 -2.23 23.47
C LEU A 268 -3.70 -0.77 23.49
N SER A 269 -3.14 -0.28 22.38
CA SER A 269 -2.70 1.12 22.25
C SER A 269 -3.86 2.12 22.37
N ARG A 270 -5.07 1.72 21.98
CA ARG A 270 -6.30 2.52 22.10
C ARG A 270 -7.02 2.34 23.46
N SER A 271 -6.51 1.49 24.34
CA SER A 271 -7.09 1.26 25.66
C SER A 271 -6.97 2.51 26.55
N ARG A 272 -7.79 2.57 27.61
CA ARG A 272 -7.77 3.68 28.58
C ARG A 272 -6.39 3.86 29.24
N PHE A 273 -5.59 2.80 29.34
CA PHE A 273 -4.26 2.83 29.95
C PHE A 273 -3.20 3.57 29.12
N MET A 274 -3.37 3.61 27.79
CA MET A 274 -2.39 4.14 26.84
C MET A 274 -2.79 5.49 26.21
N ARG A 275 -4.08 5.87 26.32
CA ARG A 275 -4.68 7.02 25.61
C ARG A 275 -3.99 8.38 25.82
N ASN A 276 -3.29 8.58 26.93
CA ASN A 276 -2.59 9.84 27.24
C ASN A 276 -1.06 9.69 27.34
N LYS A 277 -0.50 8.56 26.90
CA LYS A 277 0.93 8.25 27.03
C LYS A 277 1.59 8.15 25.66
N ALA A 278 1.63 9.26 24.94
CA ALA A 278 2.19 9.33 23.58
C ALA A 278 3.64 8.83 23.51
N VAL A 279 4.50 9.29 24.43
CA VAL A 279 5.91 8.88 24.49
C VAL A 279 6.04 7.37 24.74
N LEU A 280 5.26 6.82 25.67
CA LEU A 280 5.28 5.38 25.96
C LEU A 280 4.80 4.57 24.75
N GLY A 281 3.77 5.03 24.03
CA GLY A 281 3.29 4.39 22.82
C GLY A 281 4.36 4.36 21.72
N ASN A 282 5.08 5.47 21.52
CA ASN A 282 6.19 5.54 20.57
C ASN A 282 7.37 4.64 20.98
N VAL A 283 7.71 4.57 22.28
CA VAL A 283 8.75 3.65 22.79
C VAL A 283 8.35 2.18 22.56
N ILE A 284 7.10 1.80 22.82
CA ILE A 284 6.59 0.45 22.55
C ILE A 284 6.62 0.14 21.05
N PHE A 285 6.24 1.11 20.22
CA PHE A 285 6.30 1.01 18.77
C PHE A 285 7.74 0.75 18.29
N TRP A 286 8.70 1.56 18.70
CA TRP A 286 10.10 1.37 18.36
C TRP A 286 10.65 0.04 18.89
N PHE A 287 10.33 -0.33 20.11
CA PHE A 287 10.70 -1.65 20.64
C PHE A 287 10.19 -2.80 19.74
N GLY A 288 8.98 -2.68 19.21
CA GLY A 288 8.44 -3.62 18.23
C GLY A 288 9.15 -3.59 16.88
N ILE A 289 9.55 -2.42 16.36
CA ILE A 289 10.34 -2.31 15.13
C ILE A 289 11.76 -2.85 15.30
N LEU A 290 12.38 -2.67 16.46
CA LEU A 290 13.71 -3.21 16.75
C LEU A 290 13.68 -4.75 16.84
N THR A 291 12.71 -5.29 17.57
CA THR A 291 12.66 -6.73 17.87
C THR A 291 11.99 -7.55 16.77
N GLY A 292 10.96 -7.02 16.10
CA GLY A 292 10.09 -7.75 15.17
C GLY A 292 10.83 -8.35 13.96
N PRO A 293 11.49 -7.55 13.11
CA PRO A 293 12.21 -8.05 11.94
C PRO A 293 13.32 -9.04 12.31
N SER A 294 14.04 -8.73 13.38
CA SER A 294 15.12 -9.55 13.92
C SER A 294 14.62 -10.91 14.40
N LEU A 295 13.52 -10.91 15.17
CA LEU A 295 12.85 -12.11 15.66
C LEU A 295 12.34 -12.97 14.50
N MET A 296 11.71 -12.35 13.51
CA MET A 296 11.24 -13.06 12.33
C MET A 296 12.41 -13.78 11.65
N CYS A 297 13.45 -13.05 11.26
CA CYS A 297 14.55 -13.65 10.50
C CYS A 297 15.25 -14.75 11.31
N SER A 298 15.54 -14.51 12.59
CA SER A 298 16.15 -15.52 13.45
C SER A 298 15.26 -16.75 13.61
N MET A 299 13.94 -16.61 13.70
CA MET A 299 13.01 -17.75 13.72
C MET A 299 13.04 -18.54 12.41
N TYR A 300 13.09 -17.87 11.26
CA TYR A 300 13.20 -18.54 9.95
C TYR A 300 14.54 -19.28 9.77
N LEU A 301 15.62 -18.82 10.42
CA LEU A 301 16.95 -19.44 10.34
C LEU A 301 17.14 -20.60 11.35
N VAL A 302 16.69 -20.42 12.60
CA VAL A 302 16.99 -21.34 13.72
C VAL A 302 16.02 -22.51 13.82
N PHE A 303 14.72 -22.24 13.70
CA PHE A 303 13.66 -23.26 13.82
C PHE A 303 13.29 -23.84 12.45
#